data_AF-A0A956N6G7-F1
#
_entry.id   AF-A0A956N6G7-F1
#
_cell.length_a   1.000
_cell.length_b   1.000
_cell.length_c   1.000
_cell.angle_alpha   90.00
_cell.angle_beta   90.00
_cell.angle_gamma   90.00
#
_symmetry.space_group_name_H-M   'P 1'
#
loop_
_entity.id
_entity.type
_entity.pdbx_description
1 polymer ?
#
loop_
_entity_poly.entity_id
_entity_poly.type
_entity_poly.pdbx_seq_one_letter_code
_entity_poly.pdbx_strand_id
1 'polypeptide(L)'
;MAKEDRSGARSVQSLPDLASSLFSLILSLRGSSAYGSEADLRGRINEYLERIEKEGREAGIAREDLEAVKYPLIAFIDETILNSDWDGRERWRERPLQLDHYGEVVAG
;
A
#
# COMPACT_ATOMS: atom_id res chain seq x y z
N MET A 1 7.37 46.88 6.93
CA MET A 1 7.52 46.21 8.24
C MET A 1 6.11 46.04 8.78
N ALA A 2 5.48 44.88 8.82
CA ALA A 2 5.97 43.53 9.06
C ALA A 2 5.34 42.47 8.12
N LYS A 3 6.06 41.36 8.06
CA LYS A 3 5.99 40.15 7.24
C LYS A 3 4.66 39.39 7.41
N GLU A 4 3.95 39.10 6.33
CA GLU A 4 2.98 37.99 6.30
C GLU A 4 3.76 36.68 6.40
N ASP A 5 3.59 35.99 7.53
CA ASP A 5 4.10 34.64 7.74
C ASP A 5 3.23 33.65 6.96
N ARG A 6 3.60 33.41 5.69
CA ARG A 6 3.18 32.21 4.96
C ARG A 6 3.89 31.00 5.55
N SER A 7 3.47 30.58 6.73
CA SER A 7 3.77 29.24 7.21
C SER A 7 2.94 28.25 6.39
N GLY A 8 3.63 27.54 5.49
CA GLY A 8 3.04 26.55 4.61
C GLY A 8 2.35 25.44 5.41
N ALA A 9 1.02 25.47 5.42
CA ALA A 9 0.22 24.35 5.88
C ALA A 9 0.52 23.17 4.94
N ARG A 10 1.34 22.23 5.40
CA ARG A 10 1.42 20.89 4.82
C ARG A 10 -0.02 20.39 4.77
N SER A 11 -0.60 20.23 3.58
CA SER A 11 -1.94 19.66 3.45
C SER A 11 -1.95 18.34 4.20
N VAL A 12 -2.81 18.23 5.21
CA VAL A 12 -3.06 16.96 5.89
C VAL A 12 -3.48 15.99 4.80
N GLN A 13 -2.64 14.99 4.52
CA GLN A 13 -2.92 13.99 3.49
C GLN A 13 -4.24 13.33 3.87
N SER A 14 -5.24 13.45 2.99
CA SER A 14 -6.53 12.83 3.22
C SER A 14 -6.46 11.33 2.88
N LEU A 15 -7.35 10.52 3.46
CA LEU A 15 -7.50 9.10 3.12
C LEU A 15 -7.57 8.87 1.58
N PRO A 16 -8.32 9.67 0.81
CA PRO A 16 -8.29 9.62 -0.66
C PRO A 16 -6.92 9.86 -1.31
N ASP A 17 -6.08 10.74 -0.76
CA ASP A 17 -4.73 11.02 -1.29
C ASP A 17 -3.78 9.84 -1.06
N LEU A 18 -3.89 9.22 0.13
CA LEU A 18 -3.17 7.99 0.48
C LEU A 18 -3.60 6.82 -0.42
N ALA A 19 -4.90 6.69 -0.69
CA ALA A 19 -5.45 5.70 -1.63
C ALA A 19 -5.04 5.96 -3.10
N SER A 20 -4.93 7.22 -3.51
CA SER A 20 -4.54 7.58 -4.89
C SER A 20 -3.08 7.23 -5.19
N SER A 21 -2.19 7.46 -4.21
CA SER A 21 -0.78 7.06 -4.28
C SER A 21 -0.64 5.54 -4.46
N LEU A 22 -1.61 4.81 -3.93
CA LEU A 22 -1.64 3.35 -3.83
C LEU A 22 -2.19 2.72 -5.11
N PHE A 23 -3.25 3.29 -5.68
CA PHE A 23 -3.69 2.93 -7.02
C PHE A 23 -2.60 3.21 -8.05
N SER A 24 -1.83 4.29 -7.88
CA SER A 24 -0.70 4.58 -8.76
C SER A 24 0.40 3.52 -8.68
N LEU A 25 0.70 3.00 -7.49
CA LEU A 25 1.62 1.87 -7.31
C LEU A 25 1.09 0.61 -8.00
N ILE A 26 -0.18 0.26 -7.79
CA ILE A 26 -0.80 -0.92 -8.40
C ILE A 26 -0.86 -0.81 -9.93
N LEU A 27 -1.18 0.36 -10.46
CA LEU A 27 -1.16 0.62 -11.91
C LEU A 27 0.26 0.55 -12.47
N SER A 28 1.26 1.05 -11.72
CA SER A 28 2.67 0.89 -12.06
C SER A 28 3.09 -0.58 -12.08
N LEU A 29 2.61 -1.39 -11.14
CA LEU A 29 2.84 -2.82 -11.12
C LEU A 29 2.22 -3.45 -12.38
N ARG A 30 0.94 -3.19 -12.65
CA ARG A 30 0.24 -3.73 -13.83
C ARG A 30 0.88 -3.36 -15.18
N GLY A 31 1.59 -2.23 -15.25
CA GLY A 31 2.27 -1.77 -16.47
C GLY A 31 3.66 -2.39 -16.72
N SER A 32 4.21 -3.14 -15.76
CA SER A 32 5.55 -3.73 -15.84
C SER A 32 5.52 -5.18 -15.33
N SER A 33 5.59 -6.16 -16.24
CA SER A 33 5.73 -7.59 -15.89
C SER A 33 7.06 -7.94 -15.21
N ALA A 34 7.99 -6.99 -15.10
CA ALA A 34 9.23 -7.13 -14.36
C ALA A 34 9.05 -6.70 -12.90
N TYR A 35 8.40 -7.53 -12.09
CA TYR A 35 8.32 -7.30 -10.63
C TYR A 35 9.64 -7.57 -9.89
N GLY A 36 10.63 -8.15 -10.58
CA GLY A 36 11.88 -8.58 -9.96
C GLY A 36 11.69 -9.90 -9.20
N SER A 37 12.50 -10.10 -8.16
CA SER A 37 12.31 -11.24 -7.27
C SER A 37 11.10 -11.02 -6.35
N GLU A 38 10.55 -12.11 -5.81
CA GLU A 38 9.49 -12.05 -4.80
C GLU A 38 9.88 -11.20 -3.59
N ALA A 39 11.13 -11.34 -3.12
CA ALA A 39 11.64 -10.57 -2.00
C ALA A 39 11.67 -9.06 -2.29
N ASP A 40 12.08 -8.66 -3.51
CA ASP A 40 12.13 -7.26 -3.91
C ASP A 40 10.73 -6.65 -3.98
N LEU A 41 9.78 -7.37 -4.61
CA LEU A 41 8.39 -6.93 -4.71
C LEU A 41 7.78 -6.75 -3.32
N ARG A 42 7.98 -7.74 -2.44
CA ARG A 42 7.48 -7.74 -1.08
C ARG A 42 8.07 -6.62 -0.23
N GLY A 43 9.37 -6.39 -0.34
CA GLY A 43 10.06 -5.27 0.31
C GLY A 43 9.45 -3.93 -0.09
N ARG A 44 9.28 -3.70 -1.40
CA ARG A 44 8.66 -2.46 -1.92
C ARG A 44 7.23 -2.24 -1.43
N ILE A 45 6.43 -3.30 -1.35
CA ILE A 45 5.05 -3.20 -0.85
C ILE A 45 5.05 -2.90 0.65
N ASN A 46 5.90 -3.57 1.44
CA ASN A 46 5.98 -3.34 2.88
C ASN A 46 6.45 -1.92 3.21
N GLU A 47 7.49 -1.40 2.53
CA GLU A 47 7.92 -0.01 2.66
C GLU A 47 6.78 0.98 2.37
N TYR A 48 5.96 0.65 1.38
CA TYR A 48 4.81 1.47 1.02
C TYR A 48 3.69 1.44 2.08
N LEU A 49 3.36 0.25 2.60
CA LEU A 49 2.40 0.07 3.68
C LEU A 49 2.83 0.81 4.96
N GLU A 50 4.10 0.68 5.34
CA GLU A 50 4.70 1.40 6.47
C GLU A 50 4.62 2.92 6.29
N ARG A 51 4.85 3.40 5.06
CA ARG A 51 4.75 4.83 4.75
C ARG A 51 3.32 5.34 4.89
N ILE A 52 2.31 4.63 4.38
CA ILE A 52 0.90 5.02 4.53
C ILE A 52 0.53 5.10 5.99
N GLU A 53 0.90 4.10 6.79
CA GLU A 53 0.61 4.13 8.21
C GLU A 53 1.27 5.32 8.91
N LYS A 54 2.54 5.59 8.58
CA LYS A 54 3.27 6.70 9.17
C LYS A 54 2.62 8.03 8.81
N GLU A 55 2.38 8.27 7.53
CA GLU A 55 1.74 9.50 7.03
C GLU A 55 0.32 9.66 7.60
N GLY A 56 -0.44 8.58 7.69
CA GLY A 56 -1.78 8.60 8.26
C GLY A 56 -1.80 8.92 9.75
N ARG A 57 -0.87 8.35 10.53
CA ARG A 57 -0.68 8.71 11.93
C ARG A 57 -0.27 10.16 12.11
N GLU A 58 0.67 10.66 11.29
CA GLU A 58 1.09 12.07 11.29
C GLU A 58 -0.05 13.02 10.91
N ALA A 59 -1.00 12.56 10.09
CA ALA A 59 -2.22 13.26 9.72
C ALA A 59 -3.33 13.20 10.79
N GLY A 60 -3.12 12.47 11.90
CA GLY A 60 -4.11 12.34 12.97
C GLY A 60 -5.27 11.38 12.66
N ILE A 61 -5.10 10.51 11.66
CA ILE A 61 -6.10 9.49 11.31
C ILE A 61 -6.08 8.40 12.40
N ALA A 62 -7.27 7.95 12.81
CA ALA A 62 -7.42 6.90 13.80
C ALA A 62 -6.80 5.59 13.30
N ARG A 63 -6.24 4.80 14.22
CA ARG A 63 -5.60 3.53 13.86
C ARG A 63 -6.61 2.57 13.22
N GLU A 64 -7.83 2.58 13.70
CA GLU A 64 -8.93 1.76 13.22
C GLU A 64 -9.26 2.08 11.75
N ASP A 65 -9.24 3.36 11.38
CA ASP A 65 -9.46 3.80 10.00
C ASP A 65 -8.29 3.42 9.08
N LEU A 66 -7.05 3.49 9.58
CA LEU A 66 -5.87 3.05 8.84
C LEU A 66 -5.90 1.53 8.58
N GLU A 67 -6.29 0.74 9.58
CA GLU A 67 -6.46 -0.72 9.42
C GLU A 67 -7.61 -1.06 8.48
N ALA A 68 -8.74 -0.34 8.57
CA ALA A 68 -9.88 -0.52 7.68
C ALA A 68 -9.53 -0.27 6.20
N VAL A 69 -8.50 0.54 5.91
CA VAL A 69 -7.97 0.73 4.55
C VAL A 69 -6.87 -0.27 4.19
N LYS A 70 -5.97 -0.61 5.12
CA LYS A 70 -4.88 -1.56 4.86
C LYS A 70 -5.39 -2.95 4.52
N TYR A 71 -6.44 -3.41 5.19
CA TYR A 71 -6.99 -4.73 4.96
C TYR A 71 -7.44 -4.96 3.49
N PRO A 72 -8.39 -4.16 2.92
CA PRO A 72 -8.81 -4.33 1.54
C PRO A 72 -7.69 -4.04 0.53
N LEU A 73 -6.75 -3.17 0.90
CA LEU A 73 -5.56 -2.91 0.10
C LEU A 73 -4.69 -4.16 -0.08
N ILE A 74 -4.31 -4.80 1.02
CA ILE A 74 -3.47 -5.99 1.02
C ILE A 74 -4.16 -7.09 0.20
N ALA A 75 -5.46 -7.30 0.41
CA ALA A 75 -6.26 -8.24 -0.37
C ALA A 75 -6.20 -7.94 -1.88
N PHE A 76 -6.36 -6.67 -2.27
CA PHE A 76 -6.34 -6.27 -3.68
C PHE A 76 -4.95 -6.41 -4.32
N ILE A 77 -3.87 -6.17 -3.57
CA ILE A 77 -2.50 -6.42 -4.04
C ILE A 77 -2.28 -7.91 -4.28
N ASP A 78 -2.66 -8.76 -3.33
CA ASP A 78 -2.56 -10.21 -3.48
C ASP A 78 -3.34 -10.69 -4.71
N GLU A 79 -4.60 -10.27 -4.86
CA GLU A 79 -5.42 -10.60 -6.02
C GLU A 79 -4.78 -10.13 -7.34
N THR A 80 -4.23 -8.91 -7.36
CA THR A 80 -3.56 -8.36 -8.56
C THR A 80 -2.35 -9.19 -8.97
N ILE A 81 -1.52 -9.61 -8.01
CA ILE A 81 -0.32 -10.42 -8.28
C ILE A 81 -0.73 -11.83 -8.72
N LEU A 82 -1.70 -12.44 -8.03
CA LEU A 82 -2.18 -13.80 -8.32
C LEU A 82 -2.87 -13.91 -9.69
N ASN A 83 -3.47 -12.82 -10.18
CA ASN A 83 -4.07 -12.73 -11.51
C ASN A 83 -3.12 -12.20 -12.61
N SER A 84 -1.83 -11.98 -12.29
CA SER A 84 -0.84 -11.54 -13.27
C SER A 84 -0.13 -12.71 -13.97
N ASP A 85 0.55 -12.42 -15.08
CA ASP A 85 1.42 -13.35 -15.81
C ASP A 85 2.85 -13.42 -15.23
N TRP A 86 3.09 -12.91 -14.02
CA TRP A 86 4.43 -12.93 -13.43
C TRP A 86 4.81 -14.34 -12.94
N ASP A 87 6.00 -14.79 -13.31
CA ASP A 87 6.54 -16.12 -12.96
C ASP A 87 6.59 -16.38 -11.44
N GLY A 88 6.71 -15.32 -10.64
CA GLY A 88 6.75 -15.42 -9.18
C GLY A 88 5.39 -15.65 -8.50
N ARG A 89 4.26 -15.65 -9.25
CA ARG A 89 2.92 -15.72 -8.64
C ARG A 89 2.70 -16.97 -7.79
N GLU A 90 3.27 -18.11 -8.20
CA GLU A 90 3.05 -19.38 -7.49
C GLU A 90 3.77 -19.37 -6.14
N ARG A 91 4.98 -18.78 -6.08
CA ARG A 91 5.67 -18.54 -4.81
C ARG A 91 4.92 -17.54 -3.94
N TRP A 92 4.38 -16.47 -4.55
CA TRP A 92 3.54 -15.52 -3.84
C TRP A 92 2.31 -16.17 -3.21
N ARG A 93 1.68 -17.14 -3.90
CA ARG A 93 0.53 -17.90 -3.41
C ARG A 93 0.85 -18.72 -2.15
N GLU A 94 2.08 -19.18 -1.98
CA GLU A 94 2.48 -19.91 -0.77
C GLU A 94 2.42 -19.02 0.48
N ARG A 95 2.62 -17.70 0.32
CA ARG A 95 2.67 -16.74 1.42
C ARG A 95 2.21 -15.32 1.00
N PRO A 96 0.90 -15.15 0.73
CA PRO A 96 0.34 -13.85 0.37
C PRO A 96 0.44 -12.85 1.52
N LEU A 97 0.29 -11.56 1.23
CA LEU A 97 0.38 -10.50 2.25
C LEU A 97 -0.74 -10.62 3.28
N GLN A 98 -1.95 -11.02 2.88
CA GLN A 98 -3.06 -11.25 3.80
C GLN A 98 -2.69 -12.25 4.90
N LEU A 99 -2.02 -13.35 4.54
CA LEU A 99 -1.55 -14.33 5.51
C LEU A 99 -0.52 -13.73 6.47
N ASP A 100 0.40 -12.90 5.95
CA ASP A 100 1.46 -12.31 6.76
C ASP A 100 1.00 -11.19 7.70
N HIS A 101 0.01 -10.41 7.28
CA HIS A 101 -0.49 -9.29 8.07
C HIS A 101 -1.63 -9.69 9.01
N TYR A 102 -2.47 -10.66 8.63
CA TYR A 102 -3.71 -10.96 9.33
C TYR A 102 -3.83 -12.43 9.77
N GLY A 103 -2.90 -13.30 9.37
CA GLY A 103 -2.93 -14.73 9.74
C GLY A 103 -4.04 -15.53 9.05
N GLU A 104 -4.79 -14.90 8.13
CA GLU A 104 -5.86 -15.52 7.37
C GLU A 104 -5.74 -15.19 5.89
N VAL A 105 -6.03 -16.18 5.05
CA VAL A 105 -6.29 -15.96 3.63
C VAL A 105 -7.80 -15.99 3.48
N VAL A 106 -8.42 -14.83 3.31
CA VAL A 106 -9.83 -14.80 2.91
C VAL A 106 -9.85 -15.09 1.42
N ALA A 107 -10.15 -16.34 1.07
CA ALA A 107 -10.52 -16.68 -0.30
C ALA A 107 -11.77 -15.87 -0.64
N GLY A 108 -11.60 -14.82 -1.46
CA GLY A 108 -12.70 -14.08 -2.06
C GLY A 108 -13.48 -14.93 -3.06
#